data_AF-A0A6C9QH97-F1
#
_entry.id   AF-A0A6C9QH97-F1
#
_cell.length_a   1.000
_cell.length_b   1.000
_cell.length_c   1.000
_cell.angle_alpha   90.00
_cell.angle_beta   90.00
_cell.angle_gamma   90.00
#
_symmetry.space_group_name_H-M   'P 1'
#
loop_
_entity.id
_entity.type
_entity.pdbx_description
1 polymer ?
#
loop_
_entity_poly.entity_id
_entity_poly.type
_entity_poly.pdbx_seq_one_letter_code
_entity_poly.pdbx_strand_id
1 'polypeptide(L)'
;MRQVLSSLLVIAGVVSGQAIAAPESPPHADIRDSGFVYCVSGQVNTFNPSKASSGLIVDTLAAQFYDRLLDVDPYTYRLMPELAESWEVLDNGATYRFHLRRDVPFQKTDWFTPTRKMNADDVVFTFQRIFDRNNPWHNVNGSNFPYFDSLQFADNVK
;
A
#
# COMPACT_ATOMS: atom_id res chain seq x y z
N MET A 1 -79.00 37.14 -22.66
CA MET A 1 -78.66 38.35 -23.44
C MET A 1 -77.15 38.57 -23.38
N ARG A 2 -76.51 38.68 -24.56
CA ARG A 2 -75.25 39.38 -24.93
C ARG A 2 -74.01 39.19 -24.01
N GLN A 3 -72.98 38.47 -24.46
CA GLN A 3 -71.79 38.97 -25.22
C GLN A 3 -71.01 40.08 -24.45
N VAL A 4 -69.67 40.10 -24.33
CA VAL A 4 -68.61 40.01 -25.36
C VAL A 4 -67.24 39.76 -24.65
N LEU A 5 -66.32 39.12 -25.37
CA LEU A 5 -64.84 39.09 -25.23
C LEU A 5 -64.20 40.34 -24.61
N SER A 6 -63.05 40.18 -23.92
CA SER A 6 -61.74 40.73 -24.36
C SER A 6 -60.61 40.63 -23.31
N SER A 7 -59.47 40.12 -23.78
CA SER A 7 -58.09 40.56 -23.49
C SER A 7 -57.35 40.12 -22.22
N LEU A 8 -56.32 39.29 -22.49
CA LEU A 8 -54.94 39.32 -21.97
C LEU A 8 -54.70 39.88 -20.54
N LEU A 9 -54.12 39.05 -19.68
CA LEU A 9 -52.75 39.29 -19.20
C LEU A 9 -52.13 37.99 -18.65
N VAL A 10 -50.98 37.64 -19.23
CA VAL A 10 -50.04 36.62 -18.74
C VAL A 10 -49.50 37.09 -17.39
N ILE A 11 -49.73 36.32 -16.32
CA ILE A 11 -48.94 36.40 -15.09
C ILE A 11 -48.56 34.97 -14.69
N ALA A 12 -47.57 34.43 -15.40
CA ALA A 12 -46.78 33.31 -14.88
C ALA A 12 -45.84 33.90 -13.82
N GLY A 13 -46.37 34.10 -12.61
CA GLY A 13 -45.64 34.60 -11.46
C GLY A 13 -44.67 33.53 -10.95
N VAL A 14 -43.44 33.61 -11.44
CA VAL A 14 -42.17 33.17 -10.84
C VAL A 14 -42.34 32.46 -9.49
N VAL A 15 -42.44 31.12 -9.52
CA VAL A 15 -42.03 30.29 -8.39
C VAL A 15 -40.51 30.29 -8.40
N SER A 16 -39.91 31.31 -7.78
CA SER A 16 -38.49 31.28 -7.43
C SER A 16 -38.30 30.13 -6.45
N GLY A 17 -37.94 28.95 -6.96
CA GLY A 17 -37.42 27.88 -6.14
C GLY A 17 -36.24 28.46 -5.37
N GLN A 18 -36.37 28.58 -4.06
CA GLN A 18 -35.22 28.81 -3.19
C GLN A 18 -34.30 27.62 -3.42
N ALA A 19 -33.21 27.83 -4.14
CA ALA A 19 -32.14 26.86 -4.22
C ALA A 19 -31.58 26.77 -2.80
N ILE A 20 -32.01 25.76 -2.05
CA ILE A 20 -31.38 25.41 -0.77
C ILE A 20 -29.99 24.93 -1.16
N ALA A 21 -28.99 25.78 -0.90
CA ALA A 21 -27.60 25.37 -1.01
C ALA A 21 -27.41 24.13 -0.14
N ALA A 22 -26.73 23.11 -0.67
CA ALA A 22 -26.33 21.97 0.14
C ALA A 22 -25.55 22.50 1.36
N PRO A 23 -25.77 21.93 2.56
CA PRO A 23 -25.02 22.35 3.74
C PRO A 23 -23.53 22.24 3.45
N GLU A 24 -22.80 23.30 3.80
CA GLU A 24 -21.35 23.34 3.65
C GLU A 24 -20.75 22.18 4.45
N SER A 25 -19.99 21.31 3.79
CA SER A 25 -19.29 20.22 4.48
C SER A 25 -18.41 20.85 5.56
N PRO A 26 -18.39 20.31 6.80
CA PRO A 26 -17.54 20.85 7.83
C PRO A 26 -16.10 20.88 7.32
N PRO A 27 -15.33 21.94 7.62
CA PRO A 27 -13.95 22.06 7.16
C PRO A 27 -13.21 20.80 7.62
N HIS A 28 -12.80 19.97 6.66
CA HIS A 28 -11.91 18.86 6.94
C HIS A 28 -10.62 19.47 7.51
N ALA A 29 -10.13 18.95 8.63
CA ALA A 29 -8.83 19.35 9.18
C ALA A 29 -7.78 19.32 8.07
N ASP A 30 -6.93 20.35 7.95
CA ASP A 30 -5.87 20.33 6.95
C ASP A 30 -4.95 19.13 7.30
N ILE A 31 -4.59 18.31 6.32
CA ILE A 31 -3.65 17.21 6.52
C ILE A 31 -2.33 17.69 7.12
N ARG A 32 -1.99 18.98 6.94
CA ARG A 32 -0.83 19.64 7.55
C ARG A 32 -0.95 19.85 9.06
N ASP A 33 -2.15 19.78 9.63
CA ASP A 33 -2.36 19.94 11.08
C ASP A 33 -2.07 18.65 11.86
N SER A 34 -2.07 17.49 11.20
CA SER A 34 -1.90 16.17 11.82
C SER A 34 -0.96 15.22 11.07
N GLY A 35 -0.29 15.71 10.03
CA GLY A 35 0.55 14.93 9.15
C GLY A 35 1.43 15.79 8.26
N PHE A 36 1.96 15.19 7.19
CA PHE A 36 2.82 15.88 6.23
C PHE A 36 2.43 15.50 4.80
N VAL A 37 2.72 16.40 3.87
CA VAL A 37 2.57 16.16 2.43
C VAL A 37 3.94 15.88 1.84
N TYR A 38 4.14 14.68 1.33
CA TYR A 38 5.36 14.30 0.62
C TYR A 38 5.13 14.30 -0.89
N CYS A 39 5.66 15.31 -1.58
CA CYS A 39 5.52 15.46 -3.02
C CYS A 39 6.55 14.59 -3.76
N VAL A 40 6.07 13.69 -4.61
CA VAL A 40 6.90 12.75 -5.36
C VAL A 40 6.75 12.96 -6.86
N SER A 41 7.85 12.77 -7.59
CA SER A 41 7.84 12.71 -9.05
C SER A 41 7.67 11.26 -9.48
N GLY A 42 6.43 10.86 -9.76
CA GLY A 42 6.11 9.50 -10.19
C GLY A 42 4.66 9.14 -9.90
N GLN A 43 4.27 7.93 -10.34
CA GLN A 43 2.94 7.40 -10.11
C GLN A 43 3.03 6.16 -9.23
N VAL A 44 2.10 6.04 -8.29
CA VAL A 44 1.91 4.82 -7.50
C VAL A 44 1.15 3.82 -8.35
N ASN A 45 1.77 2.68 -8.65
CA ASN A 45 1.18 1.63 -9.49
C ASN A 45 0.97 0.30 -8.75
N THR A 46 1.55 0.13 -7.56
CA THR A 46 1.39 -1.05 -6.73
C THR A 46 1.72 -0.73 -5.26
N PHE A 47 1.09 -1.45 -4.34
CA PHE A 47 1.46 -1.50 -2.92
C PHE A 47 2.23 -2.77 -2.56
N ASN A 48 2.61 -3.58 -3.55
CA ASN A 48 3.41 -4.77 -3.34
C ASN A 48 4.88 -4.50 -3.72
N PRO A 49 5.78 -4.32 -2.75
CA PRO A 49 7.17 -3.96 -3.03
C PRO A 49 7.91 -5.01 -3.86
N SER A 50 7.57 -6.30 -3.73
CA SER A 50 8.24 -7.35 -4.53
C SER A 50 7.91 -7.28 -6.03
N LYS A 51 6.84 -6.56 -6.41
CA LYS A 51 6.42 -6.35 -7.80
C LYS A 51 6.88 -5.00 -8.36
N ALA A 52 7.51 -4.16 -7.53
CA ALA A 52 7.92 -2.83 -7.93
C ALA A 52 9.31 -2.83 -8.59
N SER A 53 9.53 -1.85 -9.46
CA SER A 53 10.85 -1.52 -10.04
C SER A 53 11.28 -0.06 -9.75
N SER A 54 10.41 0.72 -9.10
CA SER A 54 10.64 2.13 -8.79
C SER A 54 10.97 2.33 -7.31
N GLY A 55 12.01 3.12 -7.04
CA GLY A 55 12.38 3.54 -5.67
C GLY A 55 11.26 4.31 -4.96
N LEU A 56 10.35 4.96 -5.72
CA LEU A 56 9.15 5.58 -5.11
C LEU A 56 8.31 4.54 -4.34
N ILE A 57 8.12 3.35 -4.89
CA ILE A 57 7.34 2.31 -4.22
C ILE A 57 8.13 1.68 -3.09
N VAL A 58 9.39 1.33 -3.35
CA VAL A 58 10.22 0.57 -2.39
C VAL A 58 10.66 1.45 -1.21
N ASP A 59 11.20 2.63 -1.47
CA ASP A 59 11.86 3.44 -0.45
C ASP A 59 10.88 4.37 0.26
N THR A 60 9.91 4.93 -0.46
CA THR A 60 8.96 5.90 0.13
C THR A 60 7.74 5.23 0.72
N LEU A 61 7.07 4.37 -0.05
CA LEU A 61 5.76 3.81 0.36
C LEU A 61 5.90 2.53 1.17
N ALA A 62 6.70 1.57 0.71
CA ALA A 62 6.76 0.27 1.36
C ALA A 62 7.31 0.37 2.78
N ALA A 63 8.28 1.26 3.02
CA ALA A 63 8.82 1.54 4.35
C ALA A 63 7.78 2.05 5.37
N GLN A 64 6.58 2.47 4.94
CA GLN A 64 5.49 2.88 5.84
C GLN A 64 4.55 1.73 6.22
N PHE A 65 4.55 0.64 5.44
CA PHE A 65 3.57 -0.46 5.58
C PHE A 65 4.21 -1.81 5.89
N TYR A 66 5.48 -1.99 5.51
CA TYR A 66 6.17 -3.27 5.57
C TYR A 66 7.54 -3.10 6.21
N ASP A 67 7.93 -4.13 6.96
CA ASP A 67 9.28 -4.29 7.47
C ASP A 67 10.03 -5.34 6.63
N ARG A 68 11.36 -5.26 6.62
CA ARG A 68 12.26 -6.28 6.04
C ARG A 68 12.84 -7.15 7.17
N LEU A 69 13.58 -8.19 6.79
CA LEU A 69 14.33 -8.98 7.78
C LEU A 69 15.46 -8.16 8.41
N LEU A 70 16.17 -7.40 7.57
CA LEU A 70 17.27 -6.52 7.96
C LEU A 70 17.05 -5.13 7.35
N ASP A 71 17.49 -4.11 8.07
CA ASP A 71 17.54 -2.73 7.56
C ASP A 71 19.00 -2.30 7.34
N VAL A 72 19.21 -1.12 6.77
CA VAL A 72 20.52 -0.52 6.52
C VAL A 72 20.65 0.77 7.30
N ASP A 73 21.71 0.88 8.10
CA ASP A 73 22.02 2.12 8.82
C ASP A 73 22.29 3.27 7.83
N PRO A 74 21.56 4.39 7.91
CA PRO A 74 21.66 5.46 6.91
C PRO A 74 22.98 6.24 6.98
N TYR A 75 23.78 6.08 8.04
CA TYR A 75 25.04 6.79 8.23
C TYR A 75 26.26 5.91 7.96
N THR A 76 26.19 4.65 8.37
CA THR A 76 27.30 3.69 8.31
C THR A 76 27.14 2.67 7.18
N TYR A 77 25.95 2.58 6.58
CA TYR A 77 25.59 1.62 5.52
C TYR A 77 25.77 0.15 5.93
N ARG A 78 25.78 -0.13 7.23
CA ARG A 78 25.86 -1.49 7.77
C ARG A 78 24.47 -2.08 7.92
N LEU A 79 24.36 -3.39 7.73
CA LEU A 79 23.14 -4.12 8.03
C LEU A 79 22.83 -4.04 9.52
N MET A 80 21.55 -3.81 9.85
CA MET A 80 21.05 -3.79 11.21
C MET A 80 19.78 -4.66 11.36
N PRO A 81 19.47 -5.14 12.58
CA PRO A 81 18.26 -5.91 12.86
C PRO A 81 16.97 -5.13 12.56
N GLU A 82 16.02 -5.76 11.87
CA GLU A 82 14.64 -5.29 11.73
C GLU A 82 13.68 -6.41 12.18
N LEU A 83 12.97 -7.13 11.31
CA LEU A 83 12.16 -8.28 11.74
C LEU A 83 13.02 -9.46 12.24
N ALA A 84 14.24 -9.61 11.74
CA ALA A 84 15.23 -10.49 12.34
C ALA A 84 15.99 -9.74 13.43
N GLU A 85 15.97 -10.23 14.67
CA GLU A 85 16.73 -9.64 15.78
C GLU A 85 18.23 -9.95 15.69
N SER A 86 18.57 -11.07 15.05
CA SER A 86 19.95 -11.45 14.73
C SER A 86 19.97 -12.44 13.56
N TRP A 87 21.15 -12.65 12.98
CA TRP A 87 21.35 -13.64 11.94
C TRP A 87 22.73 -14.29 12.06
N GLU A 88 22.83 -15.51 11.55
CA GLU A 88 24.07 -16.26 11.44
C GLU A 88 24.41 -16.46 9.96
N VAL A 89 25.70 -16.32 9.64
CA VAL A 89 26.25 -16.65 8.32
C VAL A 89 26.99 -17.98 8.46
N LEU A 90 26.48 -18.99 7.78
CA LEU A 90 26.95 -20.37 7.84
C LEU A 90 27.46 -20.80 6.47
N ASP A 91 28.12 -21.96 6.40
CA ASP A 91 28.53 -22.61 5.15
C ASP A 91 29.30 -21.68 4.20
N ASN A 92 30.25 -20.91 4.75
CA ASN A 92 31.05 -19.91 4.02
C ASN A 92 30.19 -18.85 3.28
N GLY A 93 29.02 -18.51 3.83
CA GLY A 93 28.11 -17.52 3.24
C GLY A 93 27.05 -18.11 2.33
N ALA A 94 26.96 -19.44 2.20
CA ALA A 94 25.90 -20.09 1.43
C ALA A 94 24.57 -20.17 2.20
N THR A 95 24.62 -20.15 3.53
CA THR A 95 23.43 -20.30 4.38
C THR A 95 23.31 -19.13 5.34
N TYR A 96 22.13 -18.50 5.35
CA TYR A 96 21.78 -17.46 6.31
C TYR A 96 20.66 -17.98 7.21
N ARG A 97 20.87 -17.92 8.52
CA ARG A 97 19.83 -18.24 9.51
C ARG A 97 19.39 -16.97 10.21
N PHE A 98 18.11 -16.63 10.09
CA PHE A 98 17.52 -15.48 10.77
C PHE A 98 16.79 -15.89 12.03
N HIS A 99 17.05 -15.20 13.14
CA HIS A 99 16.27 -15.31 14.37
C HIS A 99 15.25 -14.19 14.36
N LEU A 100 13.96 -14.54 14.27
CA LEU A 100 12.89 -13.57 14.11
C LEU A 100 12.47 -12.97 15.45
N ARG A 101 12.16 -11.67 15.46
CA ARG A 101 11.49 -11.02 16.58
C ARG A 101 10.17 -11.71 16.88
N ARG A 102 9.84 -11.78 18.17
CA ARG A 102 8.56 -12.33 18.63
C ARG A 102 7.53 -11.23 18.82
N ASP A 103 6.27 -11.64 18.87
CA ASP A 103 5.13 -10.79 19.23
C ASP A 103 4.83 -9.62 18.26
N VAL A 104 5.41 -9.65 17.06
CA VAL A 104 5.19 -8.63 16.02
C VAL A 104 3.74 -8.75 15.47
N PRO A 105 2.89 -7.74 15.69
CA PRO A 105 1.52 -7.74 15.17
C PRO A 105 1.48 -7.40 13.68
N PHE A 106 0.51 -7.98 12.98
CA PHE A 106 0.05 -7.41 11.71
C PHE A 106 -0.94 -6.27 11.95
N GLN A 107 -1.03 -5.38 10.97
CA GLN A 107 -2.07 -4.35 10.92
C GLN A 107 -3.47 -5.00 10.81
N LYS A 108 -4.48 -4.30 11.33
CA LYS A 108 -5.89 -4.70 11.28
C LYS A 108 -6.66 -3.75 10.36
N THR A 109 -7.54 -4.30 9.53
CA THR A 109 -8.51 -3.55 8.72
C THR A 109 -9.92 -4.11 8.95
N ASP A 110 -10.94 -3.45 8.40
CA ASP A 110 -12.33 -3.92 8.51
C ASP A 110 -12.54 -5.30 7.85
N TRP A 111 -11.74 -5.65 6.86
CA TRP A 111 -11.81 -6.92 6.12
C TRP A 111 -10.72 -7.92 6.49
N PHE A 112 -9.76 -7.56 7.34
CA PHE A 112 -8.69 -8.44 7.78
C PHE A 112 -8.38 -8.23 9.26
N THR A 113 -8.64 -9.26 10.06
CA THR A 113 -8.23 -9.32 11.46
C THR A 113 -7.24 -10.46 11.65
N PRO A 114 -5.96 -10.16 11.99
CA PRO A 114 -4.98 -11.21 12.20
C PRO A 114 -5.34 -12.06 13.43
N THR A 115 -5.28 -13.38 13.27
CA THR A 115 -5.52 -14.36 14.35
C THR A 115 -4.24 -14.79 15.06
N ARG A 116 -3.08 -14.41 14.52
CA ARG A 116 -1.75 -14.68 15.06
C ARG A 116 -0.79 -13.53 14.79
N LYS A 117 0.36 -13.57 15.46
CA LYS A 117 1.51 -12.69 15.21
C LYS A 117 2.34 -13.20 14.03
N MET A 118 3.23 -12.36 13.53
CA MET A 118 4.20 -12.76 12.50
C MET A 118 5.07 -13.92 13.00
N ASN A 119 5.37 -14.85 12.09
CA ASN A 119 6.28 -15.97 12.33
C ASN A 119 7.07 -16.34 11.05
N ALA A 120 7.82 -17.44 11.10
CA ALA A 120 8.62 -17.90 9.96
C ALA A 120 7.79 -18.25 8.71
N ASP A 121 6.54 -18.67 8.87
CA ASP A 121 5.68 -19.03 7.73
C ASP A 121 5.41 -17.82 6.83
N ASP A 122 5.32 -16.61 7.39
CA ASP A 122 5.11 -15.37 6.64
C ASP A 122 6.32 -14.98 5.80
N VAL A 123 7.52 -15.21 6.34
CA VAL A 123 8.79 -15.01 5.64
C VAL A 123 8.92 -16.01 4.51
N VAL A 124 8.67 -17.29 4.81
CA VAL A 124 8.69 -18.38 3.82
C VAL A 124 7.69 -18.11 2.71
N PHE A 125 6.44 -17.75 3.03
CA PHE A 125 5.42 -17.39 2.06
C PHE A 125 5.88 -16.26 1.13
N THR A 126 6.50 -15.22 1.69
CA THR A 126 6.96 -14.04 0.94
C THR A 126 7.98 -14.42 -0.13
N PHE A 127 8.97 -15.25 0.21
CA PHE A 127 9.99 -15.68 -0.74
C PHE A 127 9.48 -16.79 -1.67
N GLN A 128 8.73 -17.77 -1.17
CA GLN A 128 8.23 -18.89 -1.98
C GLN A 128 7.39 -18.42 -3.15
N ARG A 129 6.47 -17.46 -2.95
CA ARG A 129 5.67 -16.94 -4.06
C ARG A 129 6.51 -16.22 -5.14
N ILE A 130 7.73 -15.81 -4.81
CA ILE A 130 8.66 -15.16 -5.76
C ILE A 130 9.36 -16.22 -6.60
N PHE A 131 10.01 -17.21 -5.97
CA PHE A 131 10.86 -18.15 -6.70
C PHE A 131 10.13 -19.41 -7.20
N ASP A 132 9.10 -19.89 -6.50
CA ASP A 132 8.32 -21.04 -6.93
C ASP A 132 7.21 -20.60 -7.90
N ARG A 133 7.44 -20.84 -9.19
CA ARG A 133 6.50 -20.49 -10.27
C ARG A 133 5.19 -21.27 -10.20
N ASN A 134 5.14 -22.39 -9.47
CA ASN A 134 3.94 -23.19 -9.26
C ASN A 134 3.17 -22.78 -8.01
N ASN A 135 3.71 -21.87 -7.19
CA ASN A 135 3.02 -21.37 -6.01
C ASN A 135 1.71 -20.68 -6.42
N PRO A 136 0.56 -20.97 -5.77
CA PRO A 136 -0.73 -20.38 -6.15
C PRO A 136 -0.76 -18.85 -6.12
N TRP A 137 0.12 -18.21 -5.34
CA TRP A 137 0.24 -16.77 -5.21
C TRP A 137 1.27 -16.13 -6.13
N HIS A 138 2.01 -16.91 -6.94
CA HIS A 138 3.05 -16.39 -7.83
C HIS A 138 2.49 -15.40 -8.88
N ASN A 139 1.36 -15.78 -9.49
CA ASN A 139 0.73 -15.05 -10.58
C ASN A 139 -0.31 -14.01 -10.12
N VAL A 140 -0.53 -13.88 -8.81
CA VAL A 140 -1.44 -12.86 -8.26
C VAL A 140 -0.85 -11.49 -8.53
N ASN A 141 -1.63 -10.61 -9.16
CA ASN A 141 -1.21 -9.29 -9.63
C ASN A 141 -0.05 -9.34 -10.65
N GLY A 142 0.00 -10.39 -11.47
CA GLY A 142 1.01 -10.59 -12.53
C GLY A 142 2.09 -11.60 -12.14
N SER A 143 2.80 -12.14 -13.12
CA SER A 143 3.78 -13.22 -12.94
C SER A 143 5.23 -12.75 -12.76
N ASN A 144 5.51 -11.45 -12.90
CA ASN A 144 6.88 -10.93 -12.80
C ASN A 144 7.23 -10.48 -11.38
N PHE A 145 8.51 -10.49 -11.05
CA PHE A 145 9.09 -9.92 -9.84
C PHE A 145 10.38 -9.18 -10.25
N PRO A 146 10.29 -7.97 -10.81
CA PRO A 146 11.34 -7.38 -11.64
C PRO A 146 12.75 -7.41 -11.03
N TYR A 147 12.88 -7.05 -9.75
CA TYR A 147 14.16 -7.09 -9.05
C TYR A 147 14.68 -8.52 -8.92
N PHE A 148 13.86 -9.46 -8.44
CA PHE A 148 14.25 -10.86 -8.25
C PHE A 148 14.53 -11.59 -9.57
N ASP A 149 13.75 -11.30 -10.62
CA ASP A 149 13.96 -11.84 -11.96
C ASP A 149 15.31 -11.36 -12.53
N SER A 150 15.68 -10.10 -12.30
CA SER A 150 16.98 -9.55 -12.73
C SER A 150 18.18 -10.23 -12.08
N LEU A 151 18.00 -10.77 -10.87
CA LEU A 151 19.00 -11.55 -10.14
C LEU A 151 18.95 -13.05 -10.46
N GLN A 152 18.04 -13.48 -11.34
CA GLN A 152 17.74 -14.89 -11.60
C GLN A 152 17.52 -15.66 -10.29
N PHE A 153 16.86 -15.01 -9.32
CA PHE A 153 16.78 -15.48 -7.94
C PHE A 153 16.20 -16.91 -7.85
N ALA A 154 15.18 -17.19 -8.67
CA ALA A 154 14.54 -18.51 -8.73
C ALA A 154 15.45 -19.62 -9.27
N ASP A 155 16.46 -19.27 -10.06
CA ASP A 155 17.40 -20.24 -10.63
C ASP A 155 18.63 -20.45 -9.71
N ASN A 156 18.88 -19.50 -8.80
CA ASN A 156 20.08 -19.43 -7.95
C ASN A 156 19.84 -19.85 -6.50
N VAL A 157 18.61 -19.74 -5.99
CA VAL A 157 18.25 -20.12 -4.60
C VAL A 157 17.52 -21.45 -4.61
N LYS A 158 17.99 -22.40 -3.79
CA LYS A 158 17.46 -23.76 -3.66
C LYS A 158 16.85 -23.99 -2.27
#